data_AF-A0A3D5X7V3-F1
#
_entry.id   AF-A0A3D5X7V3-F1
#
_cell.length_a   1.000
_cell.length_b   1.000
_cell.length_c   1.000
_cell.angle_alpha   90.00
_cell.angle_beta   90.00
_cell.angle_gamma   90.00
#
_symmetry.space_group_name_H-M   'P 1'
#
loop_
_entity.id
_entity.type
_entity.pdbx_description
1 polymer ?
#
loop_
_entity_poly.entity_id
_entity_poly.type
_entity_poly.pdbx_seq_one_letter_code
_entity_poly.pdbx_strand_id
1 'polypeptide(L)' 'TPDFQTEHGYPPNEPGKANLNIGSKFVGEHFKCMSLTIEMPFKDNANLPDKHFGWSLVRSLKLGESVLNPISFVIDRLR' A
#
# COMPACT_ATOMS: atom_id res chain seq x y z
N THR A 1 -3.58 9.90 -4.69
CA THR A 1 -2.50 10.91 -4.70
C THR A 1 -1.48 10.51 -5.76
N PRO A 2 -0.73 11.44 -6.39
CA PRO A 2 0.44 11.09 -7.20
C PRO A 2 1.55 10.37 -6.41
N ASP A 3 1.44 10.24 -5.07
CA ASP A 3 2.49 9.59 -4.26
C ASP A 3 2.61 8.06 -4.41
N PHE A 4 1.59 7.38 -4.94
CA PHE A 4 1.63 5.92 -5.10
C PHE A 4 2.40 5.52 -6.36
N GLN A 5 3.21 4.46 -6.28
CA GLN A 5 4.00 3.93 -7.39
C GLN A 5 4.15 2.40 -7.24
N THR A 6 4.55 1.72 -8.32
CA THR A 6 4.70 0.25 -8.36
C THR A 6 6.06 -0.22 -8.89
N GLU A 7 7.00 0.69 -9.13
CA GLU A 7 8.34 0.39 -9.65
C GLU A 7 9.30 -0.07 -8.55
N HIS A 8 9.26 0.57 -7.39
CA HIS A 8 10.13 0.27 -6.25
C HIS A 8 9.34 -0.34 -5.10
N GLY A 9 9.81 -1.46 -4.56
CA GLY A 9 9.15 -2.13 -3.45
C GLY A 9 9.85 -3.43 -3.08
N TYR A 10 9.25 -4.20 -2.17
CA TYR A 10 9.73 -5.54 -1.87
C TYR A 10 9.53 -6.47 -3.08
N PRO A 11 10.48 -7.38 -3.36
CA PRO A 11 10.30 -8.35 -4.41
C PRO A 11 9.06 -9.23 -4.13
N PRO A 12 8.36 -9.68 -5.17
CA PRO A 12 7.23 -10.59 -4.99
C PRO A 12 7.70 -11.91 -4.37
N ASN A 13 6.89 -12.49 -3.47
CA ASN A 13 7.13 -13.84 -2.99
C ASN A 13 6.84 -14.86 -4.11
N GLU A 14 7.60 -15.95 -4.12
CA GLU A 14 7.29 -17.10 -4.96
C GLU A 14 5.94 -17.73 -4.57
N PRO A 15 5.22 -18.38 -5.52
CA PRO A 15 3.99 -19.09 -5.23
C PRO A 15 4.13 -20.09 -4.08
N GLY A 16 3.25 -19.98 -3.07
CA GLY A 16 3.23 -20.87 -1.91
C GLY A 16 4.36 -20.67 -0.89
N LYS A 17 5.19 -19.63 -1.04
CA LYS A 17 6.34 -19.36 -0.15
C LYS A 17 6.17 -18.15 0.78
N ALA A 18 4.99 -17.54 0.82
CA ALA A 18 4.73 -16.39 1.69
C ALA A 18 4.75 -16.79 3.18
N ASN A 19 5.38 -15.97 4.02
CA ASN A 19 5.34 -16.13 5.47
C ASN A 19 3.96 -15.72 6.02
N LEU A 20 3.16 -16.69 6.46
CA LEU A 20 1.80 -16.47 6.99
C LEU A 20 1.78 -15.86 8.40
N ASN A 21 2.93 -15.59 9.02
CA ASN A 21 2.98 -14.75 10.23
C ASN A 21 2.87 -13.24 9.90
N ILE A 22 2.90 -12.86 8.63
CA ILE A 22 2.71 -11.47 8.17
C ILE A 22 1.22 -11.21 7.97
N GLY A 23 0.72 -10.12 8.57
CA GLY A 23 -0.71 -9.81 8.63
C GLY A 23 -1.43 -9.86 7.27
N SER A 24 -0.91 -9.17 6.25
CA SER A 24 -1.56 -9.16 4.92
C SER A 24 -1.58 -10.53 4.26
N LYS A 25 -0.55 -11.36 4.48
CA LYS A 25 -0.46 -12.72 3.94
C LYS A 25 -1.40 -13.67 4.66
N PHE A 26 -1.44 -13.61 5.98
CA PHE A 26 -2.41 -14.35 6.79
C PHE A 26 -3.84 -14.03 6.39
N VAL A 27 -4.22 -12.75 6.38
CA VAL A 27 -5.59 -12.32 6.08
C VAL A 27 -6.01 -12.74 4.66
N GLY A 28 -5.14 -12.51 3.67
CA GLY A 28 -5.42 -12.88 2.29
C GLY A 28 -5.61 -14.39 2.10
N GLU A 29 -4.79 -15.20 2.76
CA GLU A 29 -4.88 -16.66 2.68
C GLU A 29 -6.07 -17.21 3.47
N HIS A 30 -6.31 -16.71 4.69
CA HIS A 30 -7.35 -17.22 5.58
C HIS A 30 -8.75 -16.85 5.10
N PHE A 31 -8.97 -15.58 4.70
CA PHE A 31 -10.29 -15.09 4.29
C PHE A 31 -10.50 -15.13 2.77
N LYS A 32 -9.49 -15.51 1.99
CA LYS A 32 -9.53 -15.56 0.52
C LYS A 32 -9.98 -14.22 -0.07
N CYS A 33 -9.39 -13.13 0.42
CA CYS A 33 -9.74 -11.76 0.06
C CYS A 33 -8.55 -10.95 -0.47
N MET A 34 -8.84 -9.81 -1.09
CA MET A 34 -7.80 -8.82 -1.44
C MET A 34 -7.18 -8.27 -0.15
N SER A 35 -5.86 -8.43 0.00
CA SER A 35 -5.13 -8.06 1.21
C SER A 35 -3.73 -7.55 0.85
N LEU A 36 -3.42 -6.33 1.26
CA LEU A 36 -2.21 -5.60 0.89
C LEU A 36 -1.59 -4.95 2.13
N THR A 37 -0.27 -4.80 2.12
CA THR A 37 0.43 -3.90 3.05
C THR A 37 0.70 -2.60 2.30
N ILE A 38 0.29 -1.46 2.88
CA ILE A 38 0.61 -0.13 2.35
C ILE A 38 1.81 0.39 3.13
N GLU A 39 2.89 0.72 2.42
CA GLU A 39 4.13 1.24 3.00
C GLU A 39 4.30 2.72 2.64
N MET A 40 4.77 3.49 3.61
CA MET A 40 5.09 4.91 3.43
C MET A 40 6.56 5.16 3.83
N PRO A 41 7.29 6.00 3.09
CA PRO A 41 8.71 6.21 3.39
C PRO A 41 8.88 7.04 4.68
N PHE A 42 9.84 6.65 5.54
CA PHE A 42 10.33 7.52 6.62
C PHE A 42 11.13 8.73 6.10
N LYS A 43 11.73 8.59 4.91
CA LYS A 43 12.49 9.65 4.25
C LYS A 43 11.53 10.58 3.52
N ASP A 44 11.35 10.32 2.22
CA ASP A 44 10.50 11.08 1.33
C ASP A 44 10.12 10.20 0.14
N ASN A 45 9.09 10.60 -0.60
CA ASN A 45 8.81 10.08 -1.92
C ASN A 45 9.77 10.73 -2.94
N ALA A 46 10.73 9.95 -3.44
CA ALA A 46 11.72 10.44 -4.40
C ALA A 46 11.12 10.95 -5.72
N ASN A 47 9.92 10.49 -6.10
CA ASN A 47 9.23 10.93 -7.31
C ASN A 47 8.55 12.29 -7.15
N LEU A 48 8.31 12.72 -5.91
CA LEU A 48 7.72 14.01 -5.58
C LEU A 48 8.30 14.53 -4.26
N PRO A 49 9.55 14.99 -4.27
CA PRO A 49 10.27 15.34 -3.05
C PRO A 49 9.80 16.67 -2.45
N ASP A 50 9.73 16.73 -1.13
CA ASP A 50 9.53 17.93 -0.33
C ASP A 50 10.78 18.18 0.53
N LYS A 51 11.57 19.20 0.17
CA LYS A 51 12.83 19.50 0.85
C LYS A 51 12.67 20.02 2.28
N HIS A 52 11.47 20.47 2.66
CA HIS A 52 11.23 21.04 3.98
C HIS A 52 10.74 19.99 4.97
N PHE A 53 9.86 19.10 4.51
CA PHE A 53 9.17 18.16 5.40
C PHE A 53 9.32 16.70 5.01
N GLY A 54 9.84 16.39 3.82
CA GLY A 54 9.93 15.02 3.31
C GLY A 54 8.55 14.35 3.20
N TRP A 55 8.50 13.07 3.56
CA TRP A 55 7.21 12.44 3.85
C TRP A 55 6.68 12.93 5.19
N SER A 56 5.40 13.28 5.26
CA SER A 56 4.85 13.99 6.40
C SER A 56 3.47 13.48 6.80
N LEU A 57 2.99 13.94 7.95
CA LEU A 57 1.63 13.67 8.45
C LEU A 57 0.58 14.10 7.43
N VAL A 58 0.72 15.28 6.84
CA VAL A 58 -0.22 15.81 5.84
C VAL A 58 -0.26 14.93 4.59
N ARG A 59 0.90 14.43 4.14
CA ARG A 59 0.95 13.52 2.97
C ARG A 59 0.39 12.14 3.29
N SER A 60 0.60 11.66 4.51
CA SER A 60 0.00 10.41 5.00
C SER A 60 -1.53 10.51 5.02
N LEU A 61 -2.09 11.63 5.52
CA LEU A 61 -3.53 11.89 5.50
C LEU A 61 -4.07 11.91 4.06
N LYS A 62 -3.43 12.65 3.16
CA LYS A 62 -3.82 12.71 1.74
C LYS A 62 -3.73 11.35 1.04
N LEU A 63 -2.73 10.54 1.37
CA LEU A 63 -2.64 9.17 0.87
C LEU A 63 -3.83 8.35 1.36
N GLY A 64 -4.13 8.40 2.67
CA GLY A 64 -5.28 7.73 3.28
C GLY A 64 -6.61 8.09 2.63
N GLU A 65 -6.88 9.39 2.44
CA GLU A 65 -8.05 9.87 1.69
C GLU A 65 -8.09 9.26 0.29
N SER A 66 -6.95 9.26 -0.41
CA SER A 66 -6.90 8.79 -1.79
C SER A 66 -6.95 7.28 -1.97
N VAL A 67 -6.69 6.48 -0.91
CA VAL A 67 -6.87 5.03 -0.91
C VAL A 67 -8.35 4.65 -0.98
N LEU A 68 -9.26 5.53 -0.57
CA LEU A 68 -10.70 5.31 -0.71
C LEU A 68 -11.14 5.25 -2.19
N ASN A 69 -10.45 5.95 -3.09
CA ASN A 69 -10.78 5.95 -4.52
C ASN A 69 -10.63 4.56 -5.17
N PRO A 70 -9.47 3.86 -5.09
CA PRO A 70 -9.36 2.51 -5.64
C PRO A 70 -10.25 1.50 -4.90
N ILE A 71 -10.49 1.67 -3.59
CA ILE A 71 -11.46 0.82 -2.87
C ILE A 71 -12.85 0.99 -3.49
N SER A 72 -13.33 2.22 -3.65
CA SER A 72 -14.61 2.51 -4.30
C SER A 72 -14.67 1.98 -5.73
N PHE A 73 -13.56 1.95 -6.46
CA PHE A 73 -13.50 1.43 -7.82
C PHE A 73 -13.57 -0.10 -7.91
N VAL A 74 -13.20 -0.81 -6.83
CA VAL A 74 -13.24 -2.28 -6.80
C VAL A 74 -14.37 -2.82 -5.95
N ILE A 75 -15.05 -2.01 -5.14
CA ILE A 75 -15.97 -2.48 -4.10
C ILE A 75 -17.08 -3.39 -4.65
N ASP A 76 -17.66 -3.08 -5.80
CA ASP A 76 -18.72 -3.89 -6.44
C ASP A 76 -18.18 -5.20 -7.08
N ARG A 77 -16.86 -5.34 -7.19
CA ARG A 77 -16.18 -6.58 -7.60
C ARG A 77 -15.67 -7.39 -6.41
N LEU A 78 -15.71 -6.81 -5.22
CA LEU A 78 -15.56 -7.55 -3.97
C LEU A 78 -16.91 -8.19 -3.64
N ARG A 79 -16.90 -9.26 -2.85
CA ARG A 79 -18.08 -10.11 -2.62
C ARG A 79 -19.25 -9.37 -1.96
#